data_AF-A0A3D4F9T9-F1
#
_entry.id   AF-A0A3D4F9T9-F1
#
_cell.length_a   1.000
_cell.length_b   1.000
_cell.length_c   1.000
_cell.angle_alpha   90.00
_cell.angle_beta   90.00
_cell.angle_gamma   90.00
#
_symmetry.space_group_name_H-M   'P 1'
#
loop_
_entity.id
_entity.type
_entity.pdbx_description
1 polymer ?
#
loop_
_entity_poly.entity_id
_entity_poly.type
_entity_poly.pdbx_seq_one_letter_code
_entity_poly.pdbx_strand_id
1 'polypeptide(L)'
;LAELYAIAPAKEGASLQAASIPLFSRRAELARAVTQDNPMLAEATVNRLWALLMGRGLVHPVDEMNSKHPASHPQLLDWLARDFEAHEYRLHHLVRSIVLSQAYQRSPWVGSQKPAELDTFAWAQEKPLTAEVAYRSMLTATGHHGDEAA
;
A
#
# COMPACT_ATOMS: atom_id res chain seq x y z
N LEU A 1 -2.18 -35.54 -1.83
CA LEU A 1 -3.21 -34.50 -2.08
C LEU A 1 -4.59 -34.90 -1.57
N ALA A 2 -5.08 -36.13 -1.80
CA ALA A 2 -6.40 -36.56 -1.29
C ALA A 2 -6.54 -36.49 0.24
N GLU A 3 -5.45 -36.68 0.98
CA GLU A 3 -5.42 -36.64 2.46
C GLU A 3 -5.61 -35.24 3.07
N LEU A 4 -5.50 -34.17 2.27
CA LEU A 4 -5.63 -32.78 2.74
C LEU A 4 -7.03 -32.20 2.52
N TYR A 5 -7.97 -33.00 1.99
CA TYR A 5 -9.29 -32.55 1.59
C TYR A 5 -10.38 -33.49 2.12
N ALA A 6 -11.44 -32.91 2.69
CA ALA A 6 -12.67 -33.64 3.00
C ALA A 6 -13.41 -34.06 1.72
N ILE A 7 -13.37 -33.20 0.69
CA ILE A 7 -13.84 -33.51 -0.67
C ILE A 7 -12.70 -33.19 -1.63
N ALA A 8 -12.13 -34.23 -2.24
CA ALA A 8 -11.03 -34.09 -3.18
C ALA A 8 -11.43 -33.21 -4.39
N PRO A 9 -10.51 -32.40 -4.92
CA PRO A 9 -10.76 -31.65 -6.15
C PRO A 9 -11.04 -32.59 -7.32
N ALA A 10 -11.93 -32.15 -8.22
CA ALA A 10 -12.19 -32.86 -9.45
C ALA A 10 -10.88 -32.99 -10.26
N LYS A 11 -10.68 -34.15 -10.88
CA LYS A 11 -9.55 -34.36 -11.78
C LYS A 11 -9.71 -33.47 -13.01
N GLU A 12 -8.58 -33.08 -13.60
CA GLU A 12 -8.54 -32.23 -14.78
C GLU A 12 -9.40 -32.84 -15.90
N GLY A 13 -10.35 -32.06 -16.44
CA GLY A 13 -11.30 -32.51 -17.47
C GLY A 13 -12.60 -33.18 -16.96
N ALA A 14 -12.78 -33.37 -15.65
CA ALA A 14 -14.04 -33.89 -15.08
C ALA A 14 -15.01 -32.76 -14.70
N SER A 15 -16.31 -33.00 -14.85
CA SER A 15 -17.34 -32.05 -14.41
C SER A 15 -17.32 -31.88 -12.89
N LEU A 16 -17.41 -30.62 -12.44
CA LEU A 16 -17.46 -30.27 -11.02
C LEU A 16 -18.82 -30.71 -10.44
N GLN A 17 -18.87 -31.92 -9.87
CA GLN A 17 -20.08 -32.39 -9.19
C GLN A 17 -20.27 -31.74 -7.80
N ALA A 18 -19.18 -31.34 -7.14
CA ALA A 18 -19.19 -30.65 -5.85
C ALA A 18 -17.95 -29.75 -5.69
N ALA A 19 -18.08 -28.69 -4.89
CA ALA A 19 -16.94 -27.85 -4.54
C ALA A 19 -15.97 -28.62 -3.62
N SER A 20 -14.66 -28.51 -3.89
CA SER A 20 -13.65 -29.15 -3.06
C SER A 20 -13.52 -28.45 -1.71
N ILE A 21 -13.49 -29.22 -0.63
CA ILE A 21 -13.40 -28.71 0.75
C ILE A 21 -12.06 -29.16 1.34
N PRO A 22 -11.08 -28.26 1.49
CA PRO A 22 -9.81 -28.57 2.14
C PRO A 22 -9.99 -28.66 3.66
N LEU A 23 -9.14 -29.45 4.31
CA LEU A 23 -9.06 -29.53 5.78
C LEU A 23 -8.25 -28.35 6.37
N PHE A 24 -7.63 -27.53 5.53
CA PHE A 24 -6.84 -26.36 5.87
C PHE A 24 -7.46 -25.08 5.29
N SER A 25 -7.08 -23.92 5.82
CA SER A 25 -7.53 -22.64 5.28
C SER A 25 -6.71 -22.25 4.05
N ARG A 26 -7.35 -22.24 2.86
CA ARG A 26 -6.71 -21.77 1.61
C ARG A 26 -6.17 -20.36 1.73
N ARG A 27 -6.89 -19.48 2.44
CA ARG A 27 -6.48 -18.10 2.66
C ARG A 27 -5.22 -18.02 3.51
N ALA A 28 -5.10 -18.86 4.55
CA ALA A 28 -3.91 -18.88 5.40
C ALA A 28 -2.69 -19.42 4.66
N GLU A 29 -2.86 -20.48 3.87
CA GLU A 29 -1.78 -21.03 3.03
C GLU A 29 -1.33 -20.03 1.95
N LEU A 30 -2.28 -19.36 1.29
CA LEU A 30 -1.96 -18.29 0.35
C LEU A 30 -1.23 -17.14 1.06
N ALA A 31 -1.71 -16.69 2.22
CA ALA A 31 -1.07 -15.65 3.01
C ALA A 31 0.38 -16.03 3.33
N ARG A 32 0.61 -17.25 3.84
CA ARG A 32 1.96 -17.75 4.11
C ARG A 32 2.82 -17.77 2.84
N ALA A 33 2.28 -18.27 1.72
CA ALA A 33 3.03 -18.34 0.46
C ALA A 33 3.42 -16.97 -0.10
N VAL A 34 2.60 -15.93 0.12
CA VAL A 34 2.91 -14.57 -0.37
C VAL A 34 3.73 -13.73 0.60
N THR A 35 3.75 -14.06 1.89
CA THR A 35 4.53 -13.32 2.91
C THR A 35 5.88 -13.95 3.21
N GLN A 36 6.02 -15.28 3.04
CA GLN A 36 7.25 -15.98 3.35
C GLN A 36 8.32 -15.67 2.30
N ASP A 37 9.45 -15.13 2.76
CA ASP A 37 10.64 -14.84 1.93
C ASP A 37 10.35 -13.93 0.72
N ASN A 38 9.44 -12.96 0.90
CA ASN A 38 9.04 -12.05 -0.16
C ASN A 38 9.50 -10.61 0.11
N PRO A 39 10.69 -10.20 -0.38
CA PRO A 39 11.19 -8.84 -0.19
C PRO A 39 10.32 -7.78 -0.89
N MET A 40 9.57 -8.17 -1.93
CA MET A 40 8.70 -7.24 -2.65
C MET A 40 7.48 -6.81 -1.82
N LEU A 41 7.11 -7.56 -0.79
CA LEU A 41 5.96 -7.21 0.06
C LEU A 41 6.18 -5.85 0.74
N ALA A 42 7.36 -5.66 1.32
CA ALA A 42 7.71 -4.43 2.01
C ALA A 42 7.81 -3.27 1.03
N GLU A 43 8.57 -3.43 -0.05
CA GLU A 43 8.76 -2.40 -1.07
C GLU A 43 7.43 -1.98 -1.72
N ALA A 44 6.56 -2.93 -2.07
CA ALA A 44 5.27 -2.64 -2.68
C ALA A 44 4.32 -1.92 -1.72
N THR A 45 4.32 -2.31 -0.45
CA THR A 45 3.50 -1.65 0.58
C THR A 45 3.99 -0.23 0.84
N VAL A 46 5.30 -0.05 0.96
CA VAL A 46 5.94 1.27 1.10
C VAL A 46 5.62 2.16 -0.10
N ASN A 47 5.83 1.67 -1.33
CA ASN A 47 5.57 2.45 -2.54
C ASN A 47 4.09 2.86 -2.65
N ARG A 48 3.17 1.94 -2.30
CA ARG A 48 1.73 2.21 -2.31
C ARG A 48 1.33 3.24 -1.26
N LEU A 49 1.82 3.13 -0.02
CA LEU A 49 1.54 4.12 1.02
C LEU A 49 2.17 5.49 0.70
N TRP A 50 3.38 5.50 0.17
CA TRP A 50 4.03 6.70 -0.32
C TRP A 50 3.18 7.38 -1.40
N ALA A 51 2.68 6.62 -2.38
CA ALA A 51 1.79 7.16 -3.41
C ALA A 51 0.48 7.72 -2.87
N LEU A 52 -0.13 7.04 -1.88
CA LEU A 52 -1.36 7.51 -1.24
C LEU A 52 -1.16 8.84 -0.52
N LEU A 53 -0.01 9.02 0.15
CA LEU A 53 0.31 10.22 0.92
C LEU A 53 0.85 11.36 0.03
N MET A 54 1.78 11.06 -0.86
CA MET A 54 2.51 12.03 -1.69
C MET A 54 1.86 12.30 -3.05
N GLY A 55 0.85 11.51 -3.44
CA GLY A 55 0.17 11.62 -4.75
C GLY A 55 0.86 10.86 -5.90
N ARG A 56 2.13 10.49 -5.74
CA ARG A 56 2.92 9.69 -6.68
C ARG A 56 3.84 8.73 -5.92
N GLY A 57 3.93 7.48 -6.38
CA GLY A 57 4.85 6.49 -5.83
C GLY A 57 6.31 6.77 -6.18
N LEU A 58 7.23 6.21 -5.39
CA LEU A 58 8.66 6.18 -5.72
C LEU A 58 8.91 5.39 -7.02
N VAL A 59 8.17 4.30 -7.21
CA VAL A 59 7.96 3.62 -8.48
C VAL A 59 6.56 3.99 -9.00
N HIS A 60 6.47 4.37 -10.27
CA HIS A 60 5.20 4.73 -10.90
C HIS A 60 5.12 4.16 -12.31
N PRO A 61 4.02 3.49 -12.70
CA PRO A 61 2.80 3.22 -11.91
C PRO A 61 3.02 2.32 -10.67
N VAL A 62 2.18 2.47 -9.63
CA VAL A 62 2.35 1.78 -8.34
C VAL A 62 2.27 0.25 -8.47
N ASP A 63 1.46 -0.23 -9.42
CA ASP A 63 1.25 -1.66 -9.68
C ASP A 63 2.26 -2.25 -10.67
N GLU A 64 3.14 -1.43 -11.24
CA GLU A 64 4.11 -1.85 -12.27
C GLU A 64 5.54 -1.88 -11.74
N MET A 65 5.75 -2.41 -10.53
CA MET A 65 7.09 -2.61 -9.95
C MET A 65 7.84 -3.72 -10.70
N ASN A 66 8.48 -3.33 -11.79
CA ASN A 66 9.28 -4.19 -12.66
C ASN A 66 10.47 -3.41 -13.21
N SER A 67 11.36 -4.09 -13.95
CA SER A 67 12.58 -3.48 -14.48
C SER A 67 12.36 -2.32 -15.46
N LYS A 68 11.13 -2.15 -16.01
CA LYS A 68 10.80 -1.03 -16.90
C LYS A 68 10.48 0.25 -16.13
N HIS A 69 10.06 0.13 -14.87
CA HIS A 69 9.72 1.26 -14.00
C HIS A 69 10.62 1.25 -12.77
N PRO A 70 11.87 1.71 -12.90
CA PRO A 70 12.77 1.81 -11.75
C PRO A 70 12.25 2.84 -10.74
N ALA A 71 12.64 2.68 -9.48
CA ALA A 71 12.36 3.66 -8.45
C ALA A 71 13.12 4.97 -8.75
N SER A 72 12.43 6.10 -8.62
CA SER A 72 13.03 7.44 -8.65
C SER A 72 14.14 7.59 -7.60
N HIS A 73 13.92 7.05 -6.40
CA HIS A 73 14.86 7.08 -5.28
C HIS A 73 15.04 5.66 -4.73
N PRO A 74 15.88 4.81 -5.35
CA PRO A 74 15.98 3.40 -4.98
C PRO A 74 16.53 3.19 -3.57
N GLN A 75 17.48 4.03 -3.13
CA GLN A 75 18.04 3.96 -1.78
C GLN A 75 17.01 4.32 -0.70
N LEU A 76 16.11 5.27 -0.99
CA LEU A 76 15.04 5.64 -0.08
C LEU A 76 14.00 4.53 0.04
N LEU A 77 13.62 3.92 -1.10
CA LEU A 77 12.68 2.80 -1.11
C LEU A 77 13.22 1.60 -0.32
N ASP A 78 14.48 1.22 -0.57
CA ASP A 78 15.17 0.14 0.13
C ASP A 78 15.27 0.42 1.65
N TRP A 79 15.61 1.65 2.02
CA TRP A 79 15.68 2.03 3.44
C TRP A 79 14.31 1.96 4.13
N LEU A 80 13.25 2.50 3.52
CA LEU A 80 11.90 2.44 4.07
C LEU A 80 11.37 1.00 4.14
N ALA A 81 11.68 0.17 3.15
CA ALA A 81 11.28 -1.24 3.13
C ALA A 81 11.94 -2.00 4.29
N ARG A 82 13.26 -1.85 4.48
CA ARG A 82 13.97 -2.47 5.61
C ARG A 82 13.48 -1.97 6.97
N ASP A 83 13.24 -0.67 7.11
CA ASP A 83 12.66 -0.10 8.33
C ASP A 83 11.27 -0.69 8.61
N PHE A 84 10.44 -0.84 7.58
CA PHE A 84 9.11 -1.42 7.70
C PHE A 84 9.13 -2.90 8.10
N GLU A 85 10.04 -3.69 7.54
CA GLU A 85 10.27 -5.09 7.93
C GLU A 85 10.79 -5.21 9.36
N ALA A 86 11.76 -4.39 9.74
CA ALA A 86 12.32 -4.36 11.09
C ALA A 86 11.27 -3.99 12.17
N HIS A 87 10.21 -3.29 11.78
CA HIS A 87 9.07 -2.94 12.64
C HIS A 87 7.85 -3.82 12.41
N GLU A 88 8.04 -5.07 11.97
CA GLU A 88 6.99 -6.09 11.82
C GLU A 88 5.79 -5.65 10.96
N TYR A 89 6.07 -4.92 9.87
CA TYR A 89 5.06 -4.44 8.92
C TYR A 89 3.97 -3.54 9.55
N ARG A 90 4.31 -2.78 10.61
CA ARG A 90 3.38 -1.86 11.28
C ARG A 90 3.10 -0.61 10.44
N LEU A 91 1.91 -0.54 9.84
CA LEU A 91 1.51 0.59 8.97
C LEU A 91 1.58 1.95 9.67
N HIS A 92 1.20 2.03 10.96
CA HIS A 92 1.25 3.29 11.72
C HIS A 92 2.69 3.82 11.84
N HIS A 93 3.68 2.94 11.97
CA HIS A 93 5.09 3.32 12.01
C HIS A 93 5.52 3.92 10.68
N LEU A 94 5.26 3.22 9.58
CA LEU A 94 5.59 3.69 8.23
C LEU A 94 4.92 5.03 7.90
N VAL A 95 3.62 5.18 8.20
CA VAL A 95 2.90 6.45 8.01
C VAL A 95 3.57 7.56 8.82
N ARG A 96 3.90 7.30 10.09
CA ARG A 96 4.61 8.27 10.95
C ARG A 96 5.96 8.67 10.35
N SER A 97 6.76 7.71 9.88
CA SER A 97 8.06 7.98 9.25
C SER A 97 7.93 8.86 8.01
N ILE A 98 6.90 8.63 7.18
CA ILE A 98 6.65 9.43 5.98
C ILE A 98 6.19 10.85 6.36
N VAL A 99 5.18 11.00 7.23
CA VAL A 99 4.61 12.33 7.54
C VAL A 99 5.55 13.23 8.35
N LEU A 100 6.47 12.63 9.11
CA LEU A 100 7.53 13.37 9.82
C LEU A 100 8.73 13.72 8.93
N SER A 101 8.77 13.26 7.67
CA SER A 101 9.84 13.56 6.74
C SER A 101 9.78 14.99 6.22
N GLN A 102 10.95 15.55 5.87
CA GLN A 102 11.03 16.87 5.22
C GLN A 102 10.34 16.87 3.85
N ALA A 103 10.30 15.74 3.14
CA ALA A 103 9.66 15.62 1.84
C ALA A 103 8.14 15.82 1.95
N TYR A 104 7.50 15.18 2.94
CA TYR A 104 6.06 15.34 3.19
C TYR A 104 5.70 16.76 3.65
N GLN A 105 6.57 17.40 4.43
CA GLN A 105 6.34 18.74 5.00
C GLN A 105 6.71 19.90 4.05
N ARG A 106 7.08 19.63 2.79
CA ARG A 106 7.34 20.69 1.81
C ARG A 106 6.07 21.51 1.55
N SER A 107 6.25 22.77 1.19
CA SER A 107 5.15 23.61 0.71
C SER A 107 4.86 23.32 -0.76
N PRO A 108 3.64 23.63 -1.24
CA PRO A 108 3.35 23.68 -2.67
C PRO A 108 4.27 24.68 -3.38
N TRP A 109 4.44 24.48 -4.68
CA TRP A 109 5.21 25.41 -5.50
C TRP A 109 4.48 26.74 -5.67
N VAL A 110 5.15 27.84 -5.35
CA VAL A 110 4.66 29.20 -5.53
C VAL A 110 5.69 29.97 -6.35
N GLY A 111 5.50 30.01 -7.67
CA GLY A 111 6.42 30.67 -8.59
C GLY A 111 5.90 30.70 -10.01
N SER A 112 6.46 31.60 -10.83
CA SER A 112 6.09 31.76 -12.24
C SER A 112 6.78 30.76 -13.17
N GLN A 113 7.83 30.07 -12.69
CA GLN A 113 8.58 29.09 -13.48
C GLN A 113 7.93 27.71 -13.37
N LYS A 114 8.16 26.86 -14.39
CA LYS A 114 7.73 25.45 -14.36
C LYS A 114 8.42 24.76 -13.15
N PRO A 115 7.65 24.10 -12.26
CA PRO A 115 8.25 23.37 -11.15
C PRO A 115 9.07 22.17 -11.63
N ALA A 116 9.94 21.66 -10.75
CA ALA A 116 10.61 20.38 -10.96
C ALA A 116 9.60 19.24 -11.15
N GLU A 117 10.02 18.17 -11.82
CA GLU A 117 9.18 17.00 -12.06
C GLU A 117 8.72 16.35 -10.72
N LEU A 118 7.53 15.74 -10.73
CA LEU A 118 6.86 15.23 -9.53
C LEU A 118 7.62 14.11 -8.83
N ASP A 119 8.44 13.36 -9.58
CA ASP A 119 9.28 12.28 -9.05
C ASP A 119 10.43 12.76 -8.17
N THR A 120 10.73 14.06 -8.18
CA THR A 120 11.78 14.67 -7.36
C THR A 120 11.31 14.94 -5.92
N PHE A 121 9.99 15.02 -5.69
CA PHE A 121 9.40 15.34 -4.38
C PHE A 121 9.97 16.63 -3.74
N ALA A 122 10.40 17.60 -4.55
CA ALA A 122 11.00 18.86 -4.09
C ALA A 122 9.97 19.87 -3.55
N TRP A 123 8.70 19.69 -3.91
CA TRP A 123 7.57 20.54 -3.56
C TRP A 123 6.35 19.65 -3.33
N ALA A 124 5.38 20.11 -2.53
CA ALA A 124 4.20 19.32 -2.24
C ALA A 124 3.19 19.35 -3.39
N GLN A 125 2.83 18.17 -3.89
CA GLN A 125 1.77 18.02 -4.87
C GLN A 125 0.41 18.27 -4.22
N GLU A 126 -0.35 19.24 -4.74
CA GLU A 126 -1.73 19.46 -4.30
C GLU A 126 -2.61 18.32 -4.79
N LYS A 127 -3.26 17.63 -3.85
CA LYS A 127 -4.18 16.53 -4.14
C LYS A 127 -5.58 16.92 -3.68
N PRO A 128 -6.61 16.73 -4.52
CA PRO A 128 -7.98 16.91 -4.06
C PRO A 128 -8.28 15.92 -2.93
N LEU A 129 -9.03 16.38 -1.93
CA LEU A 129 -9.56 15.50 -0.90
C LEU A 129 -10.59 14.56 -1.54
N THR A 130 -10.59 13.30 -1.12
CA THR A 130 -11.68 12.39 -1.48
C THR A 130 -12.97 12.89 -0.85
N ALA A 131 -14.13 12.54 -1.45
CA ALA A 131 -15.42 12.96 -0.93
C ALA A 131 -15.61 12.60 0.55
N GLU A 132 -15.18 11.41 0.94
CA GLU A 132 -15.21 10.94 2.34
C GLU A 132 -14.37 11.82 3.27
N VAL A 133 -13.13 12.13 2.89
CA VAL A 133 -12.23 12.96 3.70
C VAL A 133 -12.77 14.39 3.78
N ALA A 134 -13.25 14.95 2.67
CA ALA A 134 -13.85 16.29 2.66
C ALA A 134 -15.09 16.34 3.57
N TYR A 135 -16.00 15.36 3.47
CA TYR A 135 -17.20 15.27 4.28
C TYR A 135 -16.88 15.11 5.77
N ARG A 136 -16.01 14.16 6.15
CA ARG A 136 -15.59 13.95 7.55
C ARG A 136 -14.86 15.17 8.11
N SER A 137 -14.04 15.83 7.31
CA SER A 137 -13.36 17.07 7.72
C SER A 137 -14.37 18.17 8.00
N MET A 138 -15.41 18.29 7.16
CA MET A 138 -16.51 19.23 7.37
C MET A 138 -17.29 18.92 8.64
N LEU A 139 -17.70 17.66 8.87
CA LEU A 139 -18.35 17.25 10.12
C LEU A 139 -17.51 17.57 11.36
N THR A 140 -16.21 17.27 11.29
CA THR A 140 -15.28 17.56 12.40
C THR A 140 -15.19 19.07 12.65
N ALA A 141 -15.04 19.86 11.59
CA ALA A 141 -14.92 21.31 11.67
C ALA A 141 -16.21 22.00 12.17
N THR A 142 -17.39 21.45 11.86
CA THR A 142 -18.68 21.96 12.35
C THR A 142 -19.09 21.37 13.70
N GLY A 143 -18.24 20.54 14.33
CA GLY A 143 -18.52 19.92 15.63
C GLY A 143 -19.56 18.80 15.60
N HIS A 144 -19.86 18.22 14.42
CA HIS A 144 -20.81 17.12 14.23
C HIS A 144 -20.10 15.76 14.22
N HIS A 145 -19.15 15.54 15.13
CA HIS A 145 -18.57 14.21 15.34
C HIS A 145 -19.67 13.31 15.90
N GLY A 146 -20.06 12.28 15.15
CA GLY A 146 -21.04 11.31 15.62
C GLY A 146 -20.54 10.67 16.92
N ASP A 147 -21.40 10.61 17.93
CA ASP A 147 -21.23 9.77 19.12
C ASP A 147 -21.13 8.30 18.67
N GLU A 148 -19.94 7.85 18.29
CA GLU A 148 -19.59 6.42 18.20
C GLU A 148 -18.97 5.97 19.52
N ALA A 149 -19.68 6.22 20.62
CA ALA A 149 -19.52 5.47 21.86
C ALA A 149 -20.54 4.32 21.89
N ALA A 150 -20.24 3.24 21.16
CA ALA A 150 -20.87 1.92 21.33
C ALA A 150 -19.95 0.82 20.77
#